data_AF-A0A559GP28-F1
#
_entry.id   AF-A0A559GP28-F1
#
_cell.length_a   1.000
_cell.length_b   1.000
_cell.length_c   1.000
_cell.angle_alpha   90.00
_cell.angle_beta   90.00
_cell.angle_gamma   90.00
#
_symmetry.space_group_name_H-M   'P 1'
#
loop_
_entity.id
_entity.type
_entity.pdbx_description
1 polymer ?
#
loop_
_entity_poly.entity_id
_entity_poly.type
_entity_poly.pdbx_seq_one_letter_code
_entity_poly.pdbx_strand_id
1 'polypeptide(L)' 'IKSLVKEGMLETSRDPKDARVIFYQLTELARPVAAEHHHHHEHTLLAYEQVASQFTPNEQEVIQRFLTALVGENK' A
#
# COMPACT_ATOMS: atom_id res chain seq x y z
N ILE A 1 12.10 -7.73 -5.11
CA ILE A 1 13.35 -6.91 -5.09
C ILE A 1 14.32 -7.29 -6.21
N LYS A 2 14.89 -8.52 -6.27
CA LYS A 2 15.87 -8.88 -7.31
C LYS A 2 15.40 -8.62 -8.76
N SER A 3 14.13 -8.93 -9.07
CA SER A 3 13.55 -8.62 -10.39
C SER A 3 13.48 -7.12 -10.64
N LEU A 4 12.98 -6.35 -9.67
CA LEU A 4 12.87 -4.89 -9.77
C LEU A 4 14.23 -4.20 -9.98
N VAL A 5 15.29 -4.71 -9.36
CA VAL A 5 16.67 -4.22 -9.63
C VAL A 5 17.11 -4.59 -11.04
N LYS A 6 16.87 -5.84 -11.46
CA LYS A 6 17.20 -6.32 -12.82
C LYS A 6 16.46 -5.51 -13.90
N GLU A 7 15.25 -5.07 -13.63
CA GLU A 7 14.39 -4.29 -14.52
C GLU A 7 14.66 -2.77 -14.42
N GLY A 8 15.63 -2.34 -13.61
CA GLY A 8 15.99 -0.92 -13.45
C GLY A 8 14.97 -0.10 -12.66
N MET A 9 14.04 -0.75 -11.94
CA MET A 9 13.03 -0.08 -11.12
C MET A 9 13.56 0.33 -9.74
N LEU A 10 14.56 -0.38 -9.24
CA LEU A 10 15.22 -0.07 -7.96
C LEU A 10 16.73 0.06 -8.15
N GLU A 11 17.32 1.05 -7.49
CA GLU A 11 18.76 1.18 -7.33
C GLU A 11 19.15 1.04 -5.85
N THR A 12 20.40 0.65 -5.61
CA THR A 12 20.91 0.40 -4.26
C THR A 12 21.85 1.50 -3.80
N SER A 13 21.71 1.93 -2.55
CA SER A 13 22.71 2.72 -1.83
C SER A 13 23.13 1.97 -0.56
N ARG A 14 24.41 2.09 -0.17
CA ARG A 14 24.91 1.50 1.08
C ARG A 14 24.85 2.53 2.19
N ASP A 15 24.58 2.08 3.41
CA ASP A 15 24.65 2.96 4.56
C ASP A 15 26.10 3.44 4.79
N PRO A 16 26.33 4.75 4.98
CA PRO A 16 27.67 5.28 5.21
C PRO A 16 28.33 4.84 6.54
N LYS A 17 27.54 4.40 7.53
CA LYS A 17 27.99 3.97 8.86
C LYS A 17 28.13 2.45 8.96
N ASP A 18 27.36 1.69 8.19
CA ASP A 18 27.47 0.23 8.09
C ASP A 18 27.27 -0.28 6.65
N ALA A 19 28.38 -0.58 5.96
CA ALA A 19 28.36 -1.03 4.56
C ALA A 19 27.64 -2.37 4.31
N ARG A 20 27.23 -3.10 5.36
CA ARG A 20 26.40 -4.31 5.26
C ARG A 20 24.91 -3.99 5.07
N VAL A 21 24.50 -2.77 5.40
CA VAL A 21 23.14 -2.28 5.23
C VAL A 21 22.98 -1.72 3.82
N ILE A 22 21.96 -2.20 3.11
CA ILE A 22 21.63 -1.79 1.74
C ILE A 22 20.23 -1.19 1.73
N PHE A 23 20.11 0.04 1.24
CA PHE A 23 18.85 0.67 0.93
C PHE A 23 18.50 0.48 -0.54
N TYR A 24 17.21 0.38 -0.82
CA TYR A 24 16.66 0.37 -2.16
C TYR A 24 15.80 1.61 -2.34
N GLN A 25 16.00 2.31 -3.45
CA GLN A 25 15.21 3.49 -3.80
C GLN A 25 14.65 3.35 -5.22
N LEU A 26 13.49 3.95 -5.43
CA LEU A 26 12.87 4.03 -6.76
C LEU A 26 13.77 4.84 -7.68
N THR A 27 14.01 4.31 -8.87
CA THR A 27 14.62 5.08 -9.96
C THR A 27 13.59 6.02 -10.59
N GLU A 28 14.04 6.95 -11.42
CA GLU A 28 13.13 7.82 -12.20
C GLU A 28 12.17 7.02 -13.10
N LEU A 29 12.59 5.84 -13.58
CA LEU A 29 11.74 4.92 -14.34
C LEU A 29 10.57 4.38 -13.48
N ALA A 30 10.83 4.07 -12.21
CA ALA A 30 9.85 3.46 -11.32
C ALA A 30 8.92 4.45 -10.63
N ARG A 31 9.30 5.73 -10.52
CA ARG A 31 8.45 6.78 -9.93
C ARG A 31 7.04 6.82 -10.52
N PRO A 32 6.84 6.88 -11.86
CA PRO A 32 5.49 6.92 -12.42
C PRO A 32 4.71 5.62 -12.16
N VAL A 33 5.38 4.46 -12.10
CA VAL A 33 4.74 3.17 -11.78
C VAL A 33 4.24 3.17 -10.34
N ALA A 34 5.06 3.64 -9.40
CA ALA A 34 4.67 3.75 -8.00
C ALA A 34 3.55 4.78 -7.80
N ALA A 35 3.57 5.90 -8.54
CA ALA A 35 2.52 6.91 -8.52
C ALA A 35 1.19 6.37 -9.07
N GLU A 36 1.21 5.62 -10.17
CA GLU A 36 0.00 5.01 -10.72
C GLU A 36 -0.57 3.93 -9.80
N HIS A 37 0.29 3.09 -9.22
CA HIS A 37 -0.14 2.11 -8.22
C HIS A 37 -0.76 2.78 -6.99
N HIS A 38 -0.20 3.92 -6.55
CA HIS A 38 -0.79 4.71 -5.47
C HIS A 38 -2.16 5.27 -5.87
N HIS A 39 -2.29 5.82 -7.08
CA HIS A 39 -3.54 6.31 -7.62
C HIS A 39 -4.61 5.21 -7.69
N HIS A 40 -4.24 4.00 -8.07
CA HIS A 40 -5.13 2.84 -8.05
C HIS A 40 -5.60 2.46 -6.63
N HIS A 41 -4.74 2.62 -5.62
CA HIS A 41 -5.17 2.46 -4.23
C HIS A 41 -6.15 3.54 -3.79
N GLU A 42 -5.94 4.80 -4.18
CA GLU A 42 -6.91 5.88 -3.93
C GLU A 42 -8.27 5.55 -4.54
N HIS A 43 -8.30 5.09 -5.79
CA HIS A 43 -9.53 4.65 -6.45
C HIS A 43 -10.23 3.49 -5.72
N THR A 44 -9.46 2.54 -5.20
CA THR A 44 -10.00 1.42 -4.41
C THR A 44 -10.63 1.93 -3.11
N LEU A 45 -9.98 2.86 -2.41
CA LEU A 45 -10.51 3.48 -1.20
C LEU A 45 -11.78 4.28 -1.49
N LEU A 46 -11.82 5.03 -2.60
CA LEU A 46 -13.01 5.74 -3.05
C LEU A 46 -14.18 4.78 -3.33
N ALA A 47 -13.92 3.61 -3.92
CA ALA A 47 -14.96 2.61 -4.11
C ALA A 47 -15.52 2.09 -2.77
N TYR A 48 -14.66 1.88 -1.77
CA TYR A 48 -15.12 1.51 -0.42
C TYR A 48 -15.93 2.64 0.23
N GLU A 49 -15.50 3.89 0.09
CA GLU A 49 -16.23 5.06 0.57
C GLU A 49 -17.61 5.19 -0.10
N GLN A 50 -17.69 4.94 -1.41
CA GLN A 50 -18.96 4.93 -2.14
C GLN A 50 -19.93 3.85 -1.65
N VAL A 51 -19.42 2.70 -1.19
CA VAL A 51 -20.25 1.66 -0.58
C VAL A 51 -20.63 2.04 0.85
N ALA A 52 -19.68 2.50 1.66
CA ALA A 52 -19.90 2.86 3.07
C ALA A 52 -20.89 4.03 3.23
N SER A 53 -20.82 5.02 2.34
CA SER A 53 -21.70 6.20 2.35
C SER A 53 -23.17 5.90 2.06
N GLN A 54 -23.51 4.68 1.63
CA GLN A 54 -24.90 4.23 1.50
C GLN A 54 -25.53 3.84 2.85
N PHE A 55 -24.72 3.76 3.91
CA PHE A 55 -25.14 3.42 5.26
C PHE A 55 -25.06 4.65 6.16
N THR A 56 -25.99 4.76 7.10
CA THR A 56 -25.94 5.79 8.15
C THR A 56 -24.71 5.60 9.04
N PRO A 57 -24.24 6.64 9.76
CA PRO A 57 -23.10 6.52 10.66
C PRO A 57 -23.24 5.38 11.69
N ASN A 58 -24.45 5.15 12.21
CA ASN A 58 -24.70 4.07 13.17
C ASN A 58 -24.59 2.67 12.51
N GLU A 59 -25.05 2.53 11.27
CA GLU A 59 -24.91 1.27 10.52
C GLU A 59 -23.44 1.01 10.15
N GLN A 60 -22.68 2.04 9.79
CA GLN A 60 -21.25 1.93 9.55
C GLN A 60 -20.51 1.43 10.80
N GLU A 61 -20.89 1.88 12.00
CA GLU A 61 -20.31 1.38 13.27
C GLU A 61 -20.57 -0.14 13.46
N VAL A 62 -21.78 -0.61 13.12
CA VAL A 62 -22.10 -2.04 13.16
C VAL A 62 -21.24 -2.83 12.17
N ILE A 63 -21.10 -2.31 10.94
CA ILE A 63 -20.25 -2.93 9.90
C ILE A 63 -18.78 -2.99 10.35
N GLN A 64 -18.26 -1.92 10.95
CA GLN A 64 -16.90 -1.88 11.49
C GLN A 64 -16.68 -2.94 12.58
N ARG A 65 -17.63 -3.08 13.52
CA ARG A 65 -17.56 -4.12 14.56
C ARG A 65 -17.61 -5.53 13.97
N PHE A 66 -18.47 -5.75 12.96
CA PHE A 66 -18.54 -7.02 12.24
C PHE A 66 -17.19 -7.37 11.56
N LEU A 67 -16.62 -6.44 10.79
CA LEU A 67 -15.34 -6.66 10.10
C LEU A 67 -14.19 -6.90 11.09
N THR A 68 -14.18 -6.19 12.22
CA THR A 68 -13.18 -6.39 13.29
C THR A 68 -13.25 -7.80 13.87
N ALA A 69 -14.44 -8.28 14.19
CA ALA A 69 -14.64 -9.65 14.68
C ALA A 69 -14.23 -10.67 13.61
N LEU A 70 -14.66 -10.48 12.36
CA LEU A 70 -14.36 -11.38 11.25
C LEU A 70 -12.86 -11.52 11.00
N VAL A 71 -12.10 -10.42 10.99
CA VAL A 71 -10.64 -10.48 10.80
C VAL A 71 -9.92 -11.02 12.04
N GLY A 72 -10.43 -10.72 13.24
CA GLY A 72 -9.89 -11.25 14.50
C GLY A 72 -10.00 -12.77 14.62
N GLU A 73 -11.05 -13.37 14.05
CA GLU A 73 -11.25 -14.83 14.03
C GLU A 73 -10.44 -15.55 12.94
N ASN A 74 -9.88 -14.82 11.96
CA ASN A 74 -9.07 -15.36 10.87
C ASN A 74 -7.55 -15.24 11.12
N LYS A 75 -7.13 -15.01 12.37
CA LYS A 75 -5.74 -15.05 12.84
C LYS A 75 -5.53 -16.22 13.80
#